data_AF-A0A6B3KM43-F1
#
_entry.id   AF-A0A6B3KM43-F1
#
_cell.length_a   1.000
_cell.length_b   1.000
_cell.length_c   1.000
_cell.angle_alpha   90.00
_cell.angle_beta   90.00
_cell.angle_gamma   90.00
#
_symmetry.space_group_name_H-M   'P 1'
#
loop_
_entity.id
_entity.type
_entity.pdbx_description
1 polymer ?
#
loop_
_entity_poly.entity_id
_entity_poly.type
_entity_poly.pdbx_seq_one_letter_code
_entity_poly.pdbx_strand_id
1 'polypeptide(L)'
;IIQHQTSELWLKLLAHELRAAIVHLQRDEVWQCRKVLARSKQVLRQLTEQWSVLETLTPSEYMGFRDVLGPSSGFQSLQYRYIEFLLGNKNPQMLQVFAYDPHGQARLREALEAPSLYEEFLRYLARFGHAIPQHYQARDWTAAHVADDSLRPVFERIYENTDRYWREYALCEDLVDVETQFQLWRFRHMRTVMRVIGFKRGTGGSSGVGFLQQALALTFFPELFDVRTSVGVDGRPPQGAPDAAQG
;
A
#
# COMPACT_ATOMS: atom_id res chain seq x y z
N ILE A 1 11.39 11.77 -19.52
CA ILE A 1 9.98 12.06 -19.89
C ILE A 1 9.16 10.76 -19.97
N ILE A 2 9.39 9.89 -20.97
CA ILE A 2 8.59 8.67 -21.19
C ILE A 2 8.46 7.79 -19.94
N GLN A 3 9.55 7.53 -19.22
CA GLN A 3 9.55 6.77 -17.95
C GLN A 3 8.47 7.24 -16.96
N HIS A 4 8.29 8.56 -16.83
CA HIS A 4 7.32 9.14 -15.89
C HIS A 4 5.92 9.12 -16.48
N GLN A 5 5.76 9.37 -17.78
CA GLN A 5 4.46 9.32 -18.44
C GLN A 5 3.85 7.91 -18.40
N THR A 6 4.65 6.86 -18.64
CA THR A 6 4.18 5.48 -18.50
C THR A 6 3.82 5.15 -17.06
N SER A 7 4.62 5.61 -16.08
CA SER A 7 4.25 5.47 -14.66
C SER A 7 2.92 6.15 -14.35
N GLU A 8 2.69 7.38 -14.79
CA GLU A 8 1.45 8.12 -14.54
C GLU A 8 0.23 7.45 -15.21
N LEU A 9 0.39 6.80 -16.36
CA LEU A 9 -0.67 5.99 -16.95
C LEU A 9 -0.99 4.76 -16.11
N TRP A 10 0.04 4.08 -15.58
CA TRP A 10 -0.15 2.95 -14.67
C TRP A 10 -0.75 3.37 -13.33
N LEU A 11 -0.31 4.49 -12.74
CA LEU A 11 -0.89 5.05 -11.52
C LEU A 11 -2.36 5.41 -11.72
N LYS A 12 -2.74 5.92 -12.90
CA LYS A 12 -4.14 6.22 -13.24
C LYS A 12 -5.01 4.97 -13.20
N LEU A 13 -4.52 3.90 -13.82
CA LEU A 13 -5.19 2.61 -13.82
C LEU A 13 -5.24 2.01 -12.42
N LEU A 14 -4.13 2.05 -11.67
CA LEU A 14 -4.08 1.56 -10.30
C LEU A 14 -5.11 2.26 -9.41
N ALA A 15 -5.20 3.59 -9.47
CA ALA A 15 -6.21 4.35 -8.74
C ALA A 15 -7.65 3.98 -9.15
N HIS A 16 -7.88 3.69 -10.44
CA HIS A 16 -9.18 3.21 -10.93
C HIS A 16 -9.55 1.84 -10.33
N GLU A 17 -8.62 0.89 -10.34
CA GLU A 17 -8.83 -0.45 -9.79
C GLU A 17 -8.98 -0.40 -8.26
N LEU A 18 -8.15 0.35 -7.52
CA LEU A 18 -8.26 0.44 -6.06
C LEU A 18 -9.60 1.04 -5.59
N ARG A 19 -10.14 2.03 -6.31
CA ARG A 19 -11.51 2.51 -6.03
C ARG A 19 -12.55 1.42 -6.22
N ALA A 20 -12.44 0.62 -7.28
CA ALA A 20 -13.36 -0.49 -7.51
C ALA A 20 -13.24 -1.56 -6.41
N ALA A 21 -12.02 -1.86 -5.94
CA ALA A 21 -11.81 -2.77 -4.82
C ALA A 21 -12.49 -2.28 -3.54
N ILE A 22 -12.39 -0.98 -3.22
CA ILE A 22 -13.11 -0.36 -2.10
C ILE A 22 -14.62 -0.54 -2.25
N VAL A 23 -15.18 -0.25 -3.43
CA VAL A 23 -16.62 -0.42 -3.69
C VAL A 23 -17.05 -1.89 -3.52
N HIS A 24 -16.24 -2.84 -3.99
CA HIS A 24 -16.53 -4.26 -3.81
C HIS A 24 -16.46 -4.68 -2.33
N LEU A 25 -15.50 -4.17 -1.55
CA LEU A 25 -15.46 -4.40 -0.11
C LEU A 25 -16.71 -3.84 0.58
N GLN A 26 -17.14 -2.61 0.25
CA GLN A 26 -18.35 -1.99 0.80
C GLN A 26 -19.63 -2.79 0.52
N ARG A 27 -19.63 -3.62 -0.53
CA ARG A 27 -20.76 -4.46 -0.97
C ARG A 27 -20.59 -5.94 -0.60
N ASP A 28 -19.54 -6.28 0.16
CA ASP A 28 -19.21 -7.65 0.55
C ASP A 28 -18.94 -8.60 -0.64
N GLU A 29 -18.53 -8.03 -1.77
CA GLU A 29 -18.26 -8.69 -3.05
C GLU A 29 -16.82 -9.22 -3.12
N VAL A 30 -16.52 -10.22 -2.29
CA VAL A 30 -15.14 -10.70 -2.07
C VAL A 30 -14.43 -11.10 -3.36
N TRP A 31 -15.04 -11.95 -4.20
CA TRP A 31 -14.33 -12.46 -5.39
C TRP A 31 -14.05 -11.36 -6.42
N GLN A 32 -14.95 -10.37 -6.55
CA GLN A 32 -14.77 -9.21 -7.40
C GLN A 32 -13.65 -8.32 -6.88
N CYS A 33 -13.63 -8.06 -5.56
CA CYS A 33 -12.55 -7.34 -4.90
C CYS A 33 -11.20 -8.01 -5.18
N ARG A 34 -11.10 -9.33 -4.93
CA ARG A 34 -9.89 -10.11 -5.18
C ARG A 34 -9.45 -10.07 -6.65
N LYS A 35 -10.40 -10.17 -7.60
CA LYS A 35 -10.12 -10.06 -9.04
C LYS A 35 -9.52 -8.70 -9.40
N VAL A 36 -10.05 -7.63 -8.83
CA VAL A 36 -9.55 -6.26 -9.05
C VAL A 36 -8.18 -6.08 -8.39
N LEU A 37 -7.99 -6.56 -7.15
CA LEU A 37 -6.69 -6.55 -6.47
C LEU A 37 -5.63 -7.34 -7.25
N ALA A 38 -5.99 -8.49 -7.84
CA ALA A 38 -5.08 -9.25 -8.69
C ALA A 38 -4.55 -8.41 -9.87
N ARG A 39 -5.41 -7.58 -10.50
CA ARG A 39 -4.96 -6.64 -11.53
C ARG A 39 -4.11 -5.51 -10.94
N SER A 40 -4.50 -4.94 -9.79
CA SER A 40 -3.71 -3.92 -9.09
C SER A 40 -2.28 -4.39 -8.80
N LYS A 41 -2.10 -5.64 -8.34
CA LYS A 41 -0.78 -6.26 -8.14
C LYS A 41 0.03 -6.32 -9.44
N GLN A 42 -0.61 -6.68 -10.56
CA GLN A 42 0.05 -6.69 -11.88
C GLN A 42 0.49 -5.30 -12.34
N VAL A 43 -0.34 -4.28 -12.11
CA VAL A 43 0.00 -2.88 -12.41
C VAL A 43 1.18 -2.41 -11.56
N LEU A 44 1.17 -2.69 -10.25
CA LEU A 44 2.29 -2.41 -9.35
C LEU A 44 3.57 -3.15 -9.78
N ARG A 45 3.45 -4.39 -10.27
CA ARG A 45 4.58 -5.14 -10.85
C ARG A 45 5.15 -4.42 -12.08
N GLN A 46 4.32 -3.94 -13.02
CA GLN A 46 4.82 -3.17 -14.17
C GLN A 46 5.52 -1.88 -13.76
N LEU A 47 4.93 -1.13 -12.81
CA LEU A 47 5.54 0.07 -12.21
C LEU A 47 6.91 -0.24 -11.61
N THR A 48 7.06 -1.41 -11.00
CA THR A 48 8.31 -1.88 -10.38
C THR A 48 9.35 -2.29 -11.42
N GLU A 49 8.95 -3.10 -12.41
CA GLU A 49 9.88 -3.65 -13.41
C GLU A 49 10.46 -2.58 -14.33
N GLN A 50 9.70 -1.53 -14.66
CA GLN A 50 10.19 -0.47 -15.55
C GLN A 50 11.35 0.34 -14.95
N TRP A 51 11.69 0.21 -13.66
CA TRP A 51 12.92 0.80 -13.12
C TRP A 51 14.16 0.27 -13.84
N SER A 52 14.15 -0.98 -14.32
CA SER A 52 15.25 -1.57 -15.12
C SER A 52 15.60 -0.75 -16.36
N VAL A 53 14.63 -0.04 -16.95
CA VAL A 53 14.87 0.84 -18.10
C VAL A 53 15.62 2.10 -17.67
N LEU A 54 15.14 2.79 -16.62
CA LEU A 54 15.76 4.03 -16.14
C LEU A 54 17.14 3.79 -15.53
N GLU A 55 17.41 2.57 -15.06
CA GLU A 55 18.72 2.17 -14.56
C GLU A 55 19.83 2.23 -15.63
N THR A 56 19.49 2.28 -16.92
CA THR A 56 20.47 2.48 -18.00
C THR A 56 20.97 3.92 -18.09
N LEU A 57 20.28 4.88 -17.47
CA LEU A 57 20.71 6.28 -17.39
C LEU A 57 21.84 6.44 -16.37
N THR A 58 23.01 6.86 -16.84
CA THR A 58 24.19 7.08 -16.01
C THR A 58 24.20 8.48 -15.37
N PRO A 59 24.99 8.69 -14.29
CA PRO A 59 25.20 10.02 -13.74
C PRO A 59 25.70 11.04 -14.78
N SER A 60 26.60 10.65 -15.68
CA SER A 60 27.18 11.52 -16.70
C SER A 60 26.12 12.03 -17.68
N GLU A 61 25.25 11.14 -18.15
CA GLU A 61 24.14 11.52 -19.05
C GLU A 61 23.11 12.38 -18.34
N TYR A 62 22.74 12.03 -17.10
CA TYR A 62 21.73 12.77 -16.34
C TYR A 62 22.18 14.20 -16.04
N MET A 63 23.45 14.42 -15.72
CA MET A 63 23.98 15.75 -15.47
C MET A 63 23.96 16.65 -16.72
N GLY A 64 23.87 16.08 -17.94
CA GLY A 64 23.79 16.84 -19.19
C GLY A 64 22.45 17.56 -19.42
N PHE A 65 21.41 17.23 -18.66
CA PHE A 65 20.09 17.89 -18.76
C PHE A 65 19.38 18.10 -17.41
N ARG A 66 20.03 17.81 -16.28
CA ARG A 66 19.39 17.92 -14.96
C ARG A 66 18.95 19.35 -14.64
N ASP A 67 19.70 20.33 -15.12
CA ASP A 67 19.48 21.76 -14.93
C ASP A 67 18.15 22.26 -15.53
N VAL A 68 17.71 21.68 -16.66
CA VAL A 68 16.45 22.08 -17.30
C VAL A 68 15.18 21.60 -16.56
N LEU A 69 15.30 20.74 -15.55
CA LEU A 69 14.16 20.19 -14.80
C LEU A 69 13.57 21.18 -13.76
N GLY A 70 14.33 22.21 -13.38
CA GLY A 70 13.93 23.18 -12.36
C GLY A 70 13.59 22.52 -11.00
N PRO A 71 12.56 23.01 -10.28
CA PRO A 71 12.16 22.45 -8.98
C PRO A 71 11.28 21.20 -9.08
N SER A 72 11.02 20.69 -10.29
CA SER A 72 10.05 19.62 -10.53
C SER A 72 10.46 18.33 -9.82
N SER A 73 9.51 17.67 -9.17
CA SER A 73 9.75 16.42 -8.44
C SER A 73 8.54 15.50 -8.39
N GLY A 74 8.77 14.19 -8.24
CA GLY A 74 7.71 13.19 -8.04
C GLY A 74 6.82 13.45 -6.82
N PHE A 75 7.24 14.30 -5.88
CA PHE A 75 6.39 14.82 -4.80
C PHE A 75 5.13 15.54 -5.29
N GLN A 76 5.17 16.10 -6.50
CA GLN A 76 4.07 16.81 -7.14
C GLN A 76 3.19 15.86 -7.98
N SER A 77 3.41 14.54 -7.93
CA SER A 77 2.50 13.59 -8.57
C SER A 77 1.20 13.48 -7.76
N LEU A 78 0.14 14.08 -8.30
CA LEU A 78 -1.20 14.03 -7.75
C LEU A 78 -1.71 12.59 -7.64
N GLN A 79 -1.47 11.77 -8.67
CA GLN A 79 -1.96 10.40 -8.73
C GLN A 79 -1.25 9.49 -7.72
N TYR A 80 0.07 9.65 -7.58
CA TYR A 80 0.84 8.96 -6.55
C TYR A 80 0.30 9.29 -5.16
N ARG A 81 0.08 10.58 -4.87
CA ARG A 81 -0.45 11.01 -3.56
C ARG A 81 -1.86 10.47 -3.32
N TYR A 82 -2.68 10.41 -4.37
CA TYR A 82 -4.02 9.84 -4.30
C TYR A 82 -3.99 8.35 -3.93
N ILE A 83 -3.08 7.56 -4.52
CA ILE A 83 -2.90 6.15 -4.17
C ILE A 83 -2.41 5.99 -2.72
N GLU A 84 -1.43 6.79 -2.28
CA GLU A 84 -0.96 6.77 -0.87
C GLU A 84 -2.12 7.00 0.11
N PHE A 85 -3.03 7.95 -0.18
CA PHE A 85 -4.21 8.21 0.66
C PHE A 85 -5.22 7.05 0.62
N LEU A 86 -5.51 6.51 -0.58
CA LEU A 86 -6.38 5.33 -0.71
C LEU A 86 -5.86 4.11 0.05
N LEU A 87 -4.54 3.93 0.13
CA LEU A 87 -3.93 2.83 0.87
C LEU A 87 -3.79 3.10 2.38
N GLY A 88 -4.03 4.33 2.84
CA GLY A 88 -4.07 4.69 4.27
C GLY A 88 -2.93 5.58 4.78
N ASN A 89 -1.89 5.83 3.96
CA ASN A 89 -0.81 6.76 4.31
C ASN A 89 -1.23 8.22 4.09
N LYS A 90 -2.16 8.65 4.93
CA LYS A 90 -2.81 9.96 4.87
C LYS A 90 -1.95 11.02 5.55
N ASN A 91 -1.72 12.13 4.85
CA ASN A 91 -0.99 13.27 5.39
C ASN A 91 -1.64 14.58 4.88
N PRO A 92 -2.45 15.26 5.71
CA PRO A 92 -3.12 16.50 5.32
C PRO A 92 -2.18 17.61 4.83
N GLN A 93 -0.93 17.64 5.30
CA GLN A 93 0.06 18.65 4.88
C GLN A 93 0.38 18.55 3.39
N MET A 94 0.21 17.37 2.78
CA MET A 94 0.44 17.17 1.35
C MET A 94 -0.55 17.94 0.47
N LEU A 95 -1.72 18.34 0.98
CA LEU A 95 -2.66 19.17 0.21
C LEU A 95 -2.07 20.54 -0.15
N GLN A 96 -1.16 21.08 0.68
CA GLN A 96 -0.52 22.37 0.43
C GLN A 96 0.35 22.36 -0.84
N VAL A 97 0.96 21.21 -1.16
CA VAL A 97 1.76 21.03 -2.39
C VAL A 97 0.91 21.24 -3.65
N PHE A 98 -0.39 20.96 -3.56
CA PHE A 98 -1.34 21.06 -4.67
C PHE A 98 -2.21 22.34 -4.61
N ALA A 99 -1.83 23.34 -3.81
CA ALA A 99 -2.60 24.60 -3.72
C ALA A 99 -2.74 25.34 -5.07
N TYR A 100 -1.82 25.07 -6.01
CA TYR A 100 -1.88 25.63 -7.37
C TYR A 100 -2.93 24.95 -8.27
N ASP A 101 -3.46 23.77 -7.90
CA ASP A 101 -4.47 23.01 -8.64
C ASP A 101 -5.67 22.71 -7.72
N PRO A 102 -6.67 23.60 -7.65
CA PRO A 102 -7.84 23.44 -6.80
C PRO A 102 -8.64 22.15 -7.10
N HIS A 103 -8.71 21.74 -8.36
CA HIS A 103 -9.42 20.52 -8.77
C HIS A 103 -8.67 19.26 -8.34
N GLY A 104 -7.35 19.23 -8.50
CA GLY A 104 -6.51 18.16 -7.98
C GLY A 104 -6.58 18.07 -6.45
N GLN A 105 -6.47 19.22 -5.76
CA GLN A 105 -6.54 19.28 -4.31
C GLN A 105 -7.90 18.79 -3.77
N ALA A 106 -9.02 19.15 -4.41
CA ALA A 106 -10.34 18.66 -4.03
C ALA A 106 -10.44 17.13 -4.14
N ARG A 107 -9.90 16.53 -5.21
CA ARG A 107 -9.86 15.05 -5.36
C ARG A 107 -9.00 14.36 -4.31
N LEU A 108 -7.88 14.97 -3.90
CA LEU A 108 -7.08 14.44 -2.80
C LEU A 108 -7.80 14.56 -1.46
N ARG A 109 -8.52 15.66 -1.24
CA ARG A 109 -9.32 15.89 -0.04
C ARG A 109 -10.41 14.83 0.10
N GLU A 110 -11.12 14.51 -0.98
CA GLU A 110 -12.11 13.43 -0.99
C GLU A 110 -11.51 12.09 -0.55
N ALA A 111 -10.35 11.71 -1.09
CA ALA A 111 -9.66 10.47 -0.67
C ALA A 111 -9.09 10.55 0.76
N LEU A 112 -8.74 11.75 1.25
CA LEU A 112 -8.26 11.98 2.60
C LEU A 112 -9.39 11.81 3.63
N GLU A 113 -10.58 12.30 3.32
CA GLU A 113 -11.75 12.32 4.22
C GLU A 113 -12.56 11.01 4.18
N ALA A 114 -12.34 10.14 3.20
CA ALA A 114 -12.95 8.83 3.09
C ALA A 114 -12.12 7.73 3.80
N PRO A 115 -12.74 6.62 4.25
CA PRO A 115 -12.00 5.45 4.69
C PRO A 115 -11.06 4.92 3.60
N SER A 116 -9.86 4.48 3.99
CA SER A 116 -8.90 3.82 3.12
C SER A 116 -9.32 2.39 2.77
N LEU A 117 -8.60 1.76 1.83
CA LEU A 117 -8.76 0.34 1.50
C LEU A 117 -8.66 -0.56 2.74
N TYR A 118 -7.73 -0.24 3.65
CA TYR A 118 -7.55 -1.00 4.88
C TYR A 118 -8.74 -0.82 5.83
N GLU A 119 -9.16 0.43 6.05
CA GLU A 119 -10.29 0.74 6.92
C GLU A 119 -11.60 0.13 6.38
N GLU A 120 -11.81 0.08 5.06
CA GLU A 120 -12.96 -0.61 4.47
C GLU A 120 -12.87 -2.13 4.59
N PHE A 121 -11.67 -2.70 4.57
CA PHE A 121 -11.48 -4.11 4.90
C PHE A 121 -11.82 -4.40 6.37
N LEU A 122 -11.41 -3.54 7.31
CA LEU A 122 -11.79 -3.67 8.72
C LEU A 122 -13.31 -3.54 8.92
N ARG A 123 -13.95 -2.60 8.21
CA ARG A 123 -15.42 -2.45 8.22
C ARG A 123 -16.12 -3.67 7.61
N TYR A 124 -15.56 -4.27 6.57
CA TYR A 124 -16.00 -5.56 6.04
C TYR A 124 -15.93 -6.65 7.11
N LEU A 125 -14.80 -6.81 7.79
CA LEU A 125 -14.66 -7.78 8.88
C LEU A 125 -15.72 -7.56 9.98
N ALA A 126 -15.99 -6.31 10.35
CA ALA A 126 -17.00 -5.96 11.35
C ALA A 126 -18.40 -6.45 10.96
N ARG A 127 -18.79 -6.32 9.68
CA ARG A 127 -20.11 -6.79 9.17
C ARG A 127 -20.29 -8.30 9.27
N PHE A 128 -19.19 -9.07 9.29
CA PHE A 128 -19.20 -10.52 9.43
C PHE A 128 -18.89 -11.01 10.86
N GLY A 129 -19.02 -10.15 11.87
CA GLY A 129 -18.94 -10.55 13.28
C GLY A 129 -17.51 -10.76 13.80
N HIS A 130 -16.51 -10.21 13.12
CA HIS A 130 -15.18 -10.08 13.70
C HIS A 130 -15.15 -8.99 14.77
N ALA A 131 -14.31 -9.18 15.79
CA ALA A 131 -14.23 -8.31 16.96
C ALA A 131 -13.49 -6.99 16.65
N ILE A 132 -13.99 -6.25 15.67
CA ILE A 132 -13.44 -4.99 15.21
C ILE A 132 -13.87 -3.86 16.18
N PRO A 133 -12.95 -3.02 16.66
CA PRO A 133 -13.28 -1.88 17.52
C PRO A 133 -14.33 -0.95 16.90
N GLN A 134 -15.23 -0.44 17.74
CA GLN A 134 -16.36 0.39 17.30
C GLN A 134 -15.92 1.67 16.58
N HIS A 135 -14.73 2.19 16.87
CA HIS A 135 -14.24 3.43 16.27
C HIS A 135 -13.98 3.31 14.76
N TYR A 136 -13.89 2.11 14.18
CA TYR A 136 -13.84 1.91 12.72
C TYR A 136 -15.21 2.08 12.03
N GLN A 137 -16.31 2.26 12.79
CA GLN A 137 -17.61 2.60 12.21
C GLN A 137 -17.67 4.08 11.80
N ALA A 138 -17.07 4.96 12.62
CA ALA A 138 -16.93 6.38 12.34
C ALA A 138 -15.80 6.96 13.20
N ARG A 139 -14.82 7.59 12.54
CA ARG A 139 -13.73 8.37 13.15
C ARG A 139 -13.34 9.49 12.19
N ASP A 140 -12.40 10.34 12.62
CA ASP A 140 -11.70 11.23 11.70
C ASP A 140 -10.81 10.39 10.77
N TRP A 141 -11.25 10.25 9.53
CA TRP A 141 -10.53 9.51 8.49
C TRP A 141 -9.35 10.30 7.94
N THR A 142 -9.25 11.60 8.19
CA THR A 142 -8.13 12.41 7.68
C THR A 142 -6.82 12.09 8.39
N ALA A 143 -6.90 11.58 9.62
CA ALA A 143 -5.78 11.04 10.36
C ALA A 143 -5.40 9.66 9.83
N ALA A 144 -4.10 9.46 9.56
CA ALA A 144 -3.58 8.15 9.18
C ALA A 144 -3.95 7.08 10.21
N HIS A 145 -4.09 5.85 9.72
CA HIS A 145 -4.26 4.69 10.60
C HIS A 145 -3.04 4.54 11.52
N VAL A 146 -3.29 4.17 12.77
CA VAL A 146 -2.26 3.90 13.79
C VAL A 146 -2.45 2.47 14.22
N ALA A 147 -1.35 1.72 14.32
CA ALA A 147 -1.38 0.32 14.73
C ALA A 147 -2.22 0.11 15.99
N ASP A 148 -3.13 -0.85 15.92
CA ASP A 148 -4.13 -1.16 16.94
C ASP A 148 -3.99 -2.62 17.38
N ASP A 149 -3.33 -2.82 18.52
CA ASP A 149 -3.09 -4.15 19.09
C ASP A 149 -4.39 -4.94 19.35
N SER A 150 -5.55 -4.27 19.47
CA SER A 150 -6.82 -4.97 19.65
C SER A 150 -7.25 -5.77 18.41
N LEU A 151 -6.68 -5.49 17.23
CA LEU A 151 -6.91 -6.25 16.01
C LEU A 151 -6.06 -7.53 15.92
N ARG A 152 -5.01 -7.68 16.73
CA ARG A 152 -4.16 -8.88 16.77
C ARG A 152 -4.98 -10.17 16.92
N PRO A 153 -5.83 -10.34 17.96
CA PRO A 153 -6.63 -11.57 18.13
C PRO A 153 -7.63 -11.80 16.99
N VAL A 154 -8.06 -10.74 16.28
CA VAL A 154 -8.93 -10.87 15.10
C VAL A 154 -8.18 -11.58 13.97
N PHE A 155 -6.97 -11.12 13.67
CA PHE A 155 -6.15 -11.70 12.62
C PHE A 155 -5.62 -13.08 13.00
N GLU A 156 -5.20 -13.31 14.25
CA GLU A 156 -4.83 -14.66 14.74
C GLU A 156 -5.94 -15.67 14.44
N ARG A 157 -7.18 -15.34 14.83
CA ARG A 157 -8.34 -16.20 14.60
C ARG A 157 -8.57 -16.51 13.11
N ILE A 158 -8.38 -15.52 12.23
CA ILE A 158 -8.51 -15.69 10.78
C ILE A 158 -7.43 -16.65 10.25
N TYR A 159 -6.16 -16.42 10.62
CA TYR A 159 -5.02 -17.21 10.16
C TYR A 159 -4.97 -18.62 10.75
N GLU A 160 -5.53 -18.84 11.94
CA GLU A 160 -5.56 -20.15 12.60
C GLU A 160 -6.73 -21.03 12.16
N ASN A 161 -7.74 -20.47 11.50
CA ASN A 161 -8.95 -21.17 11.09
C ASN A 161 -9.29 -20.89 9.61
N THR A 162 -8.32 -21.08 8.72
CA THR A 162 -8.42 -20.71 7.30
C THR A 162 -9.54 -21.41 6.56
N ASP A 163 -9.89 -22.65 6.92
CA ASP A 163 -11.01 -23.37 6.27
C ASP A 163 -12.34 -22.66 6.52
N ARG A 164 -12.50 -22.06 7.70
CA ARG A 164 -13.68 -21.28 8.09
C ARG A 164 -13.63 -19.86 7.54
N TYR A 165 -12.51 -19.15 7.74
CA TYR A 165 -12.35 -17.74 7.38
C TYR A 165 -11.56 -17.54 6.09
N TRP A 166 -11.79 -18.42 5.10
CA TRP A 166 -11.01 -18.41 3.86
C TRP A 166 -11.11 -17.09 3.09
N ARG A 167 -12.27 -16.41 3.17
CA ARG A 167 -12.51 -15.14 2.47
C ARG A 167 -11.62 -14.04 3.04
N GLU A 168 -11.62 -13.94 4.36
CA GLU A 168 -10.86 -12.99 5.13
C GLU A 168 -9.36 -13.26 5.03
N TYR A 169 -8.95 -14.53 5.18
CA TYR A 169 -7.56 -14.96 4.98
C TYR A 169 -7.05 -14.58 3.59
N ALA A 170 -7.82 -14.87 2.54
CA ALA A 170 -7.43 -14.56 1.18
C ALA A 170 -7.34 -13.05 0.91
N LEU A 171 -8.21 -12.24 1.53
CA LEU A 171 -8.13 -10.78 1.45
C LEU A 171 -6.93 -10.23 2.24
N CYS A 172 -6.62 -10.80 3.42
CA CYS A 172 -5.42 -10.43 4.17
C CYS A 172 -4.15 -10.65 3.32
N GLU A 173 -4.01 -11.82 2.69
CA GLU A 173 -2.86 -12.09 1.82
C GLU A 173 -2.86 -11.20 0.57
N ASP A 174 -4.03 -10.86 0.02
CA ASP A 174 -4.09 -9.91 -1.09
C ASP A 174 -3.59 -8.51 -0.71
N LEU A 175 -3.88 -8.05 0.51
CA LEU A 175 -3.38 -6.76 1.03
C LEU A 175 -1.87 -6.82 1.31
N VAL A 176 -1.38 -7.90 1.91
CA VAL A 176 0.06 -8.11 2.14
C VAL A 176 0.83 -8.11 0.83
N ASP A 177 0.31 -8.75 -0.22
CA ASP A 177 0.90 -8.73 -1.55
C ASP A 177 0.95 -7.31 -2.15
N VAL A 178 -0.12 -6.53 -2.00
CA VAL A 178 -0.18 -5.15 -2.48
C VAL A 178 0.87 -4.29 -1.79
N GLU A 179 0.96 -4.35 -0.45
CA GLU A 179 1.96 -3.59 0.30
C GLU A 179 3.38 -4.04 -0.05
N THR A 180 3.64 -5.35 -0.12
CA THR A 180 4.94 -5.90 -0.49
C THR A 180 5.39 -5.39 -1.86
N GLN A 181 4.50 -5.41 -2.85
CA GLN A 181 4.81 -4.91 -4.19
C GLN A 181 5.02 -3.39 -4.21
N PHE A 182 4.29 -2.63 -3.38
CA PHE A 182 4.48 -1.19 -3.22
C PHE A 182 5.84 -0.87 -2.58
N GLN A 183 6.25 -1.62 -1.55
CA GLN A 183 7.57 -1.47 -0.93
C GLN A 183 8.69 -1.82 -1.90
N LEU A 184 8.51 -2.85 -2.73
CA LEU A 184 9.48 -3.18 -3.78
C LEU A 184 9.61 -2.04 -4.79
N TRP A 185 8.49 -1.40 -5.18
CA TRP A 185 8.52 -0.21 -6.03
C TRP A 185 9.28 0.94 -5.36
N ARG A 186 9.01 1.25 -4.07
CA ARG A 186 9.72 2.28 -3.30
C ARG A 186 11.22 1.99 -3.23
N PHE A 187 11.59 0.73 -3.00
CA PHE A 187 12.99 0.32 -2.89
C PHE A 187 13.70 0.48 -4.23
N ARG A 188 13.13 -0.02 -5.33
CA ARG A 188 13.73 0.14 -6.66
C ARG A 188 13.84 1.61 -7.06
N HIS A 189 12.82 2.43 -6.79
CA HIS A 189 12.90 3.88 -6.95
C HIS A 189 14.10 4.47 -6.21
N MET A 190 14.24 4.18 -4.91
CA MET A 190 15.37 4.66 -4.11
C MET A 190 16.73 4.23 -4.68
N ARG A 191 16.86 2.96 -5.09
CA ARG A 191 18.11 2.44 -5.67
C ARG A 191 18.44 3.09 -7.00
N THR A 192 17.45 3.31 -7.87
CA THR A 192 17.64 4.05 -9.13
C THR A 192 18.05 5.49 -8.87
N VAL A 193 17.41 6.18 -7.91
CA VAL A 193 17.84 7.54 -7.51
C VAL A 193 19.29 7.53 -7.01
N MET A 194 19.65 6.59 -6.15
CA MET A 194 21.00 6.49 -5.57
C MET A 194 22.07 6.28 -6.64
N ARG A 195 21.84 5.45 -7.67
CA ARG A 195 22.82 5.25 -8.75
C ARG A 195 22.91 6.43 -9.72
N VAL A 196 21.85 7.23 -9.87
CA VAL A 196 21.84 8.38 -10.81
C VAL A 196 22.39 9.65 -10.17
N ILE A 197 21.98 9.97 -8.93
CA ILE A 197 22.36 11.23 -8.26
C ILE A 197 23.15 11.06 -6.97
N GLY A 198 23.41 9.82 -6.52
CA GLY A 198 24.01 9.56 -5.21
C GLY A 198 23.15 10.09 -4.08
N PHE A 199 23.78 10.82 -3.16
CA PHE A 199 23.14 11.44 -2.00
C PHE A 199 22.91 12.95 -2.19
N LYS A 200 22.94 13.46 -3.43
CA LYS A 200 22.61 14.86 -3.72
C LYS A 200 21.16 15.14 -3.29
N ARG A 201 20.90 16.36 -2.85
CA ARG A 201 19.53 16.84 -2.57
C ARG A 201 18.64 16.69 -3.80
N GLY A 202 17.35 16.41 -3.55
CA GLY A 202 16.34 16.34 -4.60
C GLY A 202 16.02 17.72 -5.17
N THR A 203 15.57 17.78 -6.42
CA THR A 203 15.09 19.01 -7.08
C THR A 203 13.90 19.64 -6.36
N GLY A 204 13.06 18.82 -5.71
CA GLY A 204 11.95 19.27 -4.86
C GLY A 204 12.35 19.68 -3.43
N GLY A 205 13.63 19.86 -3.14
CA GLY A 205 14.11 20.37 -1.85
C GLY A 205 14.34 19.33 -0.73
N SER A 206 13.97 18.05 -0.96
CA SER A 206 14.20 16.97 0.02
C SER A 206 15.69 16.60 0.17
N SER A 207 15.99 15.80 1.20
CA SER A 207 17.32 15.20 1.43
C SER A 207 17.71 14.13 0.40
N GLY A 208 16.91 13.89 -0.65
CA GLY A 208 17.17 12.89 -1.68
C GLY A 208 16.92 11.48 -1.16
N VAL A 209 17.94 10.62 -1.25
CA VAL A 209 17.85 9.20 -0.84
C VAL A 209 17.43 9.02 0.62
N GLY A 210 17.87 9.88 1.54
CA GLY A 210 17.49 9.77 2.96
C GLY A 210 15.99 9.91 3.19
N PHE A 211 15.32 10.81 2.45
CA PHE A 211 13.86 10.92 2.48
C PHE A 211 13.19 9.65 1.94
N LEU A 212 13.71 9.07 0.84
CA LEU A 212 13.16 7.85 0.26
C LEU A 212 13.36 6.63 1.17
N GLN A 213 14.44 6.59 1.95
CA GLN A 213 14.66 5.57 2.97
C GLN A 213 13.61 5.64 4.09
N GLN A 214 13.24 6.85 4.53
CA GLN A 214 12.16 7.01 5.53
C GLN A 214 10.83 6.46 5.01
N ALA A 215 10.53 6.62 3.72
CA ALA A 215 9.32 6.06 3.13
C ALA A 215 9.27 4.53 3.14
N LEU A 216 10.41 3.83 3.20
CA LEU A 216 10.47 2.37 3.34
C LEU A 216 10.14 1.87 4.76
N ALA A 217 10.22 2.75 5.76
CA ALA A 217 9.85 2.42 7.14
C ALA A 217 8.34 2.56 7.40
N LEU A 218 7.60 3.19 6.48
CA LEU A 218 6.15 3.32 6.57
C LEU A 218 5.49 1.98 6.21
N THR A 219 4.40 1.65 6.90
CA THR A 219 3.54 0.50 6.58
C THR A 219 2.10 0.94 6.36
N PHE A 220 1.37 0.26 5.47
CA PHE A 220 -0.04 0.54 5.24
C PHE A 220 -0.93 -0.31 6.14
N PHE A 221 -0.59 -1.58 6.34
CA PHE A 221 -1.40 -2.58 7.02
C PHE A 221 -0.65 -3.20 8.22
N PRO A 222 -0.26 -2.40 9.24
CA PRO A 222 0.68 -2.82 10.28
C PRO A 222 0.28 -4.13 10.96
N GLU A 223 -0.99 -4.29 11.32
CA GLU A 223 -1.47 -5.45 12.07
C GLU A 223 -1.42 -6.74 11.26
N LEU A 224 -1.49 -6.65 9.93
CA LEU A 224 -1.25 -7.81 9.08
C LEU A 224 0.21 -8.25 9.18
N PHE A 225 1.19 -7.35 9.29
CA PHE A 225 2.58 -7.78 9.50
C PHE A 225 2.83 -8.20 10.95
N ASP A 226 2.27 -7.49 11.93
CA ASP A 226 2.51 -7.74 13.35
C ASP A 226 1.98 -9.10 13.81
N VAL A 227 0.86 -9.58 13.25
CA VAL A 227 0.25 -10.87 13.63
C VAL A 227 1.14 -12.07 13.30
N ARG A 228 2.09 -11.93 12.35
CA ARG A 228 3.05 -13.01 12.02
C ARG A 228 3.91 -13.42 13.21
N THR A 229 4.05 -12.56 14.22
CA THR A 229 4.85 -12.85 15.41
C THR A 229 4.14 -13.74 16.43
N SER A 230 2.82 -13.88 16.35
CA SER A 230 2.02 -14.61 17.34
C SER A 230 1.17 -15.76 16.77
N VAL A 231 0.88 -15.79 15.46
CA VAL A 231 0.15 -16.90 14.84
C VAL A 231 0.86 -18.24 15.07
N GLY A 232 0.11 -19.23 15.55
CA GLY A 232 0.62 -20.59 15.74
C GLY A 232 1.53 -20.78 16.95
N VAL A 233 1.64 -19.76 17.82
CA VAL A 233 2.43 -19.84 19.06
C VAL A 233 1.70 -20.63 20.17
N ASP A 234 0.38 -20.84 20.08
CA ASP A 234 -0.35 -21.74 20.98
C ASP A 234 -1.53 -22.44 20.27
N GLY A 235 -1.61 -23.78 20.30
CA GLY A 235 -2.88 -24.48 20.11
C GLY A 235 -3.02 -25.62 19.09
N ARG A 236 -1.96 -26.11 18.42
CA ARG A 236 -2.09 -27.41 17.73
C ARG A 236 -1.99 -28.55 18.74
N PRO A 237 -3.04 -29.39 18.93
CA PRO A 237 -2.83 -30.66 19.59
C PRO A 237 -1.78 -31.47 18.79
N PRO A 238 -0.94 -32.28 19.45
CA PRO A 238 0.02 -33.12 18.74
C PRO A 238 -0.73 -33.94 17.69
N GLN A 239 -0.28 -33.84 16.43
CA GLN A 239 -0.78 -34.69 15.36
C GLN A 239 -0.62 -36.15 15.83
N GLY A 240 -1.75 -36.87 15.87
CA GLY A 240 -1.86 -38.17 16.50
C GLY A 240 -0.73 -39.12 16.09
N ALA A 241 -0.16 -39.80 17.08
CA ALA A 241 0.64 -40.98 16.83
C ALA A 241 -0.19 -41.98 16.00
N PRO A 242 0.40 -42.68 15.02
CA PRO A 242 -0.31 -43.72 14.30
C PRO A 242 -0.74 -44.80 15.29
N ASP A 243 -2.01 -45.19 15.23
CA ASP A 243 -2.55 -46.36 15.91
C ASP A 243 -1.70 -47.58 15.52
N ALA A 244 -0.83 -48.00 16.42
CA ALA A 244 -0.26 -49.34 16.38
C ALA A 244 -1.38 -50.32 16.75
N ALA A 245 -2.16 -50.67 15.74
CA ALA A 245 -3.11 -51.76 15.78
C ALA A 245 -2.38 -53.05 16.16
N GLN A 246 -3.04 -53.77 17.07
CA GLN A 246 -2.68 -55.07 17.59
C GLN A 246 -2.42 -56.10 16.48
N GLY A 247 -1.35 -56.87 16.65
CA GLY A 247 -1.00 -58.07 15.89
C GLY A 247 0.10 -58.83 16.61
#